data_AF-A0A1S9BTW0-F1
#
_entry.id   AF-A0A1S9BTW0-F1
#
_cell.length_a   1.000
_cell.length_b   1.000
_cell.length_c   1.000
_cell.angle_alpha   90.00
_cell.angle_beta   90.00
_cell.angle_gamma   90.00
#
_symmetry.space_group_name_H-M   'P 1'
#
loop_
_entity.id
_entity.type
_entity.pdbx_description
1 polymer ?
#
loop_
_entity_poly.entity_id
_entity_poly.type
_entity_poly.pdbx_seq_one_letter_code
_entity_poly.pdbx_strand_id
1 'polypeptide(L)'
;MAIKLKEYKNGIYGYKVGKHYVIPNPSDENRYDVIDNKKNIISENYTDIEDAQWFVKFYELDDKKKNIFLKLAKEPIWTLSNYLEQCIRGDDVLGNEKDNEWLYKFLCELRMRKKELKPEIPGDYTSYQKLCMEKETISQ
;
A
#
# COMPACT_ATOMS: atom_id res chain seq x y z
N MET A 1 9.53 4.78 11.03
CA MET A 1 9.04 4.74 12.43
C MET A 1 8.86 3.28 12.80
N ALA A 2 9.22 2.84 14.02
CA ALA A 2 8.94 1.45 14.42
C ALA A 2 7.43 1.25 14.64
N ILE A 3 6.80 0.46 13.78
CA ILE A 3 5.38 0.11 13.90
C ILE A 3 5.22 -0.79 15.12
N LYS A 4 4.43 -0.34 16.10
CA LYS A 4 4.14 -1.11 17.32
C LYS A 4 2.82 -1.88 17.16
N LEU A 5 2.90 -3.20 17.33
CA LEU A 5 1.73 -4.07 17.42
C LEU A 5 1.02 -3.87 18.77
N LYS A 6 -0.30 -4.05 18.78
CA LYS A 6 -1.10 -3.99 20.01
C LYS A 6 -2.27 -4.95 19.95
N GLU A 7 -2.77 -5.30 21.13
CA GLU A 7 -4.00 -6.06 21.27
C GLU A 7 -5.23 -5.14 21.21
N TYR A 8 -6.25 -5.56 20.47
CA TYR A 8 -7.51 -4.85 20.32
C TYR A 8 -8.63 -5.55 21.10
N LYS A 9 -9.71 -4.82 21.38
CA LYS A 9 -10.86 -5.33 22.17
C LYS A 9 -11.50 -6.61 21.63
N ASN A 10 -11.30 -6.92 20.34
CA ASN A 10 -11.77 -8.15 19.69
C ASN A 10 -10.76 -9.32 19.76
N GLY A 11 -9.73 -9.21 20.61
CA GLY A 11 -8.72 -10.25 20.81
C GLY A 11 -7.85 -10.49 19.57
N ILE A 12 -7.65 -9.46 18.74
CA ILE A 12 -6.67 -9.47 17.64
C ILE A 12 -5.42 -8.75 18.14
N TYR A 13 -4.26 -9.38 17.99
CA TYR A 13 -2.95 -8.75 18.23
C TYR A 13 -2.31 -8.40 16.89
N GLY A 14 -2.12 -7.11 16.61
CA GLY A 14 -1.59 -6.66 15.33
C GLY A 14 -1.56 -5.15 15.16
N TYR A 15 -1.55 -4.71 13.91
CA TYR A 15 -1.62 -3.32 13.50
C TYR A 15 -2.86 -3.08 12.63
N LYS A 16 -3.77 -2.23 13.10
CA LYS A 16 -5.01 -1.93 12.38
C LYS A 16 -4.78 -0.92 11.26
N VAL A 17 -5.24 -1.26 10.06
CA VAL A 17 -5.26 -0.40 8.87
C VAL A 17 -6.68 -0.39 8.34
N GLY A 18 -7.35 0.76 8.39
CA GLY A 18 -8.76 0.85 7.98
C GLY A 18 -9.66 -0.11 8.77
N LYS A 19 -10.32 -1.03 8.05
CA LYS A 19 -11.20 -2.08 8.59
C LYS A 19 -10.49 -3.42 8.83
N HIS A 20 -9.21 -3.53 8.46
CA HIS A 20 -8.42 -4.76 8.50
C HIS A 20 -7.28 -4.66 9.52
N TYR A 21 -6.63 -5.79 9.76
CA TYR A 21 -5.52 -5.93 10.70
C TYR A 21 -4.36 -6.65 10.03
N VAL A 22 -3.15 -6.12 10.20
CA VAL A 22 -1.90 -6.80 9.89
C VAL A 22 -1.43 -7.50 11.16
N ILE A 23 -1.31 -8.81 11.15
CA ILE A 23 -0.95 -9.63 12.31
C ILE A 23 0.34 -10.40 12.03
N PRO A 24 1.14 -10.76 13.04
CA PRO A 24 2.21 -11.75 12.87
C PRO A 24 1.62 -13.06 12.36
N ASN A 25 2.28 -13.69 11.39
CA ASN A 25 1.86 -14.99 10.88
C ASN A 25 2.07 -16.05 11.97
N PRO A 26 1.06 -16.88 12.29
CA PRO A 26 1.17 -17.85 13.38
C PRO A 26 2.19 -18.98 13.11
N SER A 27 2.58 -19.19 11.85
CA SER A 27 3.55 -20.21 11.42
C SER A 27 4.97 -19.66 11.23
N ASP A 28 5.11 -18.34 11.03
CA ASP A 28 6.40 -17.68 10.85
C ASP A 28 6.36 -16.27 11.45
N GLU A 29 7.02 -16.08 12.59
CA GLU A 29 7.05 -14.80 13.32
C GLU A 29 7.71 -13.65 12.54
N ASN A 30 8.45 -13.97 11.47
CA ASN A 30 9.08 -12.98 10.57
C ASN A 30 8.17 -12.59 9.41
N ARG A 31 6.94 -13.12 9.36
CA ARG A 31 5.94 -12.81 8.35
C ARG A 31 4.71 -12.18 8.97
N TYR A 32 3.95 -11.51 8.12
CA TYR A 32 2.72 -10.84 8.47
C TYR A 32 1.59 -11.30 7.56
N ASP A 33 0.42 -11.51 8.15
CA ASP A 33 -0.82 -11.79 7.44
C ASP A 33 -1.79 -10.62 7.60
N VAL A 34 -2.74 -10.51 6.68
CA VAL A 34 -3.81 -9.52 6.70
C VAL A 34 -5.12 -10.23 6.95
N ILE A 35 -5.81 -9.84 8.02
CA ILE A 35 -7.10 -10.38 8.41
C ILE A 35 -8.19 -9.31 8.51
N ASP A 36 -9.44 -9.74 8.35
CA ASP A 36 -10.60 -8.89 8.66
C ASP A 36 -10.94 -8.88 10.17
N ASN A 37 -11.99 -8.15 10.54
CA ASN A 37 -12.46 -8.07 11.92
C ASN A 37 -13.07 -9.37 12.47
N LYS A 38 -13.35 -10.35 11.61
CA LYS A 38 -13.85 -11.69 11.94
C LYS A 38 -12.73 -12.73 11.98
N LYS A 39 -11.47 -12.30 11.81
CA LYS A 39 -10.27 -13.14 11.77
C LYS A 39 -10.17 -14.04 10.53
N ASN A 40 -10.86 -13.67 9.43
CA ASN A 40 -10.66 -14.33 8.14
C ASN A 40 -9.39 -13.77 7.47
N ILE A 41 -8.59 -14.66 6.88
CA ILE A 41 -7.41 -14.28 6.10
C ILE A 41 -7.84 -13.64 4.78
N ILE A 42 -7.32 -12.45 4.50
CA ILE A 42 -7.52 -11.71 3.24
C ILE A 42 -6.29 -11.83 2.35
N SER A 43 -5.09 -11.84 2.96
CA SER A 43 -3.82 -12.06 2.29
C SER A 43 -2.78 -12.50 3.32
N GLU A 44 -1.72 -13.17 2.90
CA GLU A 44 -0.79 -13.87 3.78
C GLU A 44 0.67 -13.71 3.32
N ASN A 45 1.61 -14.02 4.22
CA ASN A 45 3.04 -14.19 3.92
C ASN A 45 3.83 -12.93 3.52
N TYR A 46 3.46 -11.75 4.03
CA TYR A 46 4.27 -10.55 3.83
C TYR A 46 5.53 -10.58 4.70
N THR A 47 6.71 -10.38 4.11
CA THR A 47 7.98 -10.27 4.86
C THR A 47 8.16 -8.92 5.55
N ASP A 48 7.37 -7.92 5.18
CA ASP A 48 7.43 -6.56 5.70
C ASP A 48 6.03 -6.08 6.10
N ILE A 49 5.94 -5.50 7.30
CA ILE A 49 4.67 -5.02 7.86
C ILE A 49 4.10 -3.83 7.06
N GLU A 50 4.95 -2.97 6.51
CA GLU A 50 4.51 -1.85 5.68
C GLU A 50 3.96 -2.36 4.35
N ASP A 51 4.56 -3.40 3.74
CA ASP A 51 4.02 -4.04 2.54
C ASP A 51 2.59 -4.55 2.75
N ALA A 52 2.35 -5.22 3.88
CA ALA A 52 1.01 -5.65 4.28
C ALA A 52 0.05 -4.47 4.49
N GLN A 53 0.51 -3.36 5.09
CA GLN A 53 -0.31 -2.15 5.22
C GLN A 53 -0.67 -1.54 3.87
N TRP A 54 0.28 -1.51 2.93
CA TRP A 54 0.07 -1.01 1.57
C TRP A 54 -0.91 -1.88 0.79
N PHE A 55 -0.87 -3.20 1.00
CA PHE A 55 -1.90 -4.09 0.48
C PHE A 55 -3.29 -3.72 0.99
N VAL A 56 -3.47 -3.52 2.31
CA VAL A 56 -4.77 -3.11 2.86
C VAL A 56 -5.23 -1.79 2.26
N LYS A 57 -4.32 -0.80 2.21
CA LYS A 57 -4.61 0.51 1.62
C LYS A 57 -5.10 0.37 0.19
N PHE A 58 -4.49 -0.49 -0.63
CA PHE A 58 -4.94 -0.79 -2.00
C PHE A 58 -6.27 -1.55 -2.03
N TYR A 59 -6.43 -2.57 -1.18
CA TYR A 59 -7.60 -3.45 -1.14
C TYR A 59 -8.89 -2.67 -0.84
N GLU A 60 -8.82 -1.69 0.08
CA GLU A 60 -9.95 -0.85 0.49
C GLU A 60 -10.34 0.25 -0.52
N LEU A 61 -9.55 0.49 -1.56
CA LEU A 61 -9.87 1.49 -2.58
C LEU A 61 -11.00 1.00 -3.49
N ASP A 62 -11.83 1.95 -3.92
CA ASP A 62 -12.71 1.78 -5.07
C ASP A 62 -11.92 1.65 -6.38
N ASP A 63 -12.57 1.19 -7.45
CA ASP A 63 -11.90 0.90 -8.73
C ASP A 63 -11.23 2.14 -9.35
N LYS A 64 -11.83 3.33 -9.19
CA LYS A 64 -11.24 4.57 -9.70
C LYS A 64 -9.92 4.86 -8.97
N LYS A 65 -9.92 4.78 -7.64
CA LYS A 65 -8.73 5.00 -6.81
C LYS A 65 -7.68 3.91 -6.99
N LYS A 66 -8.06 2.66 -7.21
CA LYS A 66 -7.13 1.58 -7.56
C LYS A 66 -6.38 1.88 -8.85
N ASN A 67 -7.08 2.37 -9.87
CA ASN A 67 -6.44 2.78 -11.13
C ASN A 67 -5.44 3.93 -10.94
N ILE A 68 -5.78 4.92 -10.11
CA ILE A 68 -4.86 6.02 -9.77
C ILE A 68 -3.66 5.49 -8.99
N PHE A 69 -3.88 4.64 -7.98
CA PHE A 69 -2.83 4.00 -7.20
C PHE A 69 -1.85 3.27 -8.11
N LEU A 70 -2.36 2.42 -9.01
CA LEU A 70 -1.57 1.62 -9.94
C LEU A 70 -0.72 2.47 -10.88
N LYS A 71 -1.26 3.58 -11.37
CA LYS A 71 -0.52 4.55 -12.18
C LYS A 71 0.62 5.15 -11.37
N LEU A 72 0.30 5.74 -10.21
CA LEU A 72 1.27 6.45 -9.38
C LEU A 72 2.36 5.55 -8.79
N ALA A 73 2.03 4.29 -8.45
CA ALA A 73 3.01 3.34 -7.93
C ALA A 73 4.17 3.08 -8.92
N LYS A 74 3.90 3.17 -10.23
CA LYS A 74 4.89 3.01 -11.29
C LYS A 74 5.68 4.29 -11.58
N GLU A 75 5.19 5.43 -11.13
CA GLU A 75 5.82 6.72 -11.40
C GLU A 75 7.12 6.90 -10.59
N PRO A 76 8.12 7.60 -11.16
CA PRO A 76 9.31 7.95 -10.43
C PRO A 76 9.04 9.07 -9.42
N ILE A 77 9.92 9.19 -8.42
CA ILE A 77 9.74 10.10 -7.28
C ILE A 77 9.61 11.59 -7.67
N TRP A 78 10.26 12.01 -8.77
CA TRP A 78 10.13 13.38 -9.27
C TRP A 78 8.74 13.64 -9.86
N THR A 79 8.16 12.68 -10.59
CA THR A 79 6.79 12.79 -11.11
C THR A 79 5.78 12.87 -9.97
N LEU A 80 5.98 12.12 -8.88
CA LEU A 80 5.15 12.25 -7.67
C LEU A 80 5.22 13.65 -7.06
N SER A 81 6.39 14.30 -7.12
CA SER A 81 6.57 15.67 -6.63
C SER A 81 5.81 16.68 -7.48
N ASN A 82 5.76 16.49 -8.81
CA ASN A 82 4.96 17.32 -9.71
C ASN A 82 3.44 17.16 -9.46
N TYR A 83 2.98 15.93 -9.20
CA TYR A 83 1.57 15.71 -8.85
C TYR A 83 1.20 16.34 -7.51
N LEU A 84 2.10 16.32 -6.51
CA LEU A 84 1.88 17.01 -5.23
C LEU A 84 1.70 18.51 -5.43
N GLU A 85 2.52 19.13 -6.27
CA GLU A 85 2.41 20.55 -6.58
C GLU A 85 1.07 20.88 -7.25
N GLN A 86 0.63 20.07 -8.22
CA GLN A 86 -0.69 20.22 -8.85
C GLN A 86 -1.83 20.08 -7.84
N CYS A 87 -1.75 19.11 -6.91
CA CYS A 87 -2.73 18.99 -5.83
C CYS A 87 -2.77 20.25 -4.92
N ILE A 88 -1.61 20.86 -4.62
CA ILE A 88 -1.52 22.09 -3.82
C ILE A 88 -2.13 23.29 -4.57
N ARG A 89 -1.95 23.34 -5.89
CA ARG A 89 -2.54 24.37 -6.77
C ARG A 89 -4.05 24.21 -6.95
N GLY A 90 -4.61 23.05 -6.59
CA GLY A 90 -6.02 22.72 -6.77
C GLY A 90 -6.36 22.29 -8.20
N ASP A 91 -5.37 21.86 -8.97
CA ASP A 91 -5.57 21.35 -10.33
C ASP A 91 -6.35 20.02 -10.31
N ASP A 92 -6.97 19.65 -11.44
CA ASP A 92 -7.51 18.31 -11.64
C ASP A 92 -6.38 17.30 -11.86
N VAL A 93 -5.95 16.66 -10.78
CA VAL A 93 -4.90 15.66 -10.85
C VAL A 93 -5.49 14.28 -11.13
N LEU A 94 -5.16 13.73 -12.31
CA LEU A 94 -5.56 12.39 -12.75
C LEU A 94 -7.09 12.18 -12.80
N GLY A 95 -7.87 13.22 -13.09
CA GLY A 95 -9.34 13.13 -13.16
C GLY A 95 -9.98 12.96 -11.79
N ASN A 96 -9.37 13.53 -10.74
CA ASN A 96 -9.76 13.36 -9.35
C ASN A 96 -10.10 14.66 -8.59
N GLU A 97 -10.66 15.64 -9.30
CA GLU A 97 -11.12 16.94 -8.77
C GLU A 97 -11.84 16.89 -7.41
N LYS A 98 -12.62 15.83 -7.14
CA LYS A 98 -13.45 15.71 -5.93
C LYS A 98 -12.73 15.12 -4.71
N ASP A 99 -11.58 14.47 -4.91
CA ASP A 99 -10.86 13.72 -3.88
C ASP A 99 -9.39 14.16 -3.79
N ASN A 100 -9.12 15.46 -3.97
CA ASN A 100 -7.78 16.04 -3.90
C ASN A 100 -7.10 15.81 -2.54
N GLU A 101 -7.85 15.78 -1.44
CA GLU A 101 -7.28 15.52 -0.10
C GLU A 101 -6.74 14.08 0.03
N TRP A 102 -7.51 13.09 -0.45
CA TRP A 102 -7.05 11.69 -0.46
C TRP A 102 -5.82 11.55 -1.34
N LEU A 103 -5.86 12.11 -2.55
CA LEU A 103 -4.77 12.02 -3.52
C LEU A 103 -3.49 12.67 -3.00
N TYR A 104 -3.60 13.84 -2.37
CA TYR A 104 -2.48 14.53 -1.75
C TYR A 104 -1.84 13.70 -0.63
N LYS A 105 -2.66 13.15 0.28
CA LYS A 105 -2.18 12.28 1.37
C LYS A 105 -1.50 11.03 0.81
N PHE A 106 -2.12 10.40 -0.19
CA PHE A 106 -1.57 9.23 -0.86
C PHE A 106 -0.22 9.51 -1.52
N LEU A 107 -0.10 10.61 -2.27
CA LEU A 107 1.15 11.03 -2.90
C LEU A 107 2.25 11.31 -1.87
N CYS A 108 1.92 11.94 -0.75
CA CYS A 108 2.89 12.16 0.34
C CYS A 108 3.44 10.84 0.87
N GLU A 109 2.56 9.88 1.20
CA GLU A 109 2.94 8.57 1.73
C GLU A 109 3.74 7.75 0.70
N LEU A 110 3.29 7.70 -0.55
CA LEU A 110 3.96 6.97 -1.63
C LEU A 110 5.36 7.54 -1.90
N ARG A 111 5.48 8.87 -1.95
CA ARG A 111 6.76 9.56 -2.16
C ARG A 111 7.73 9.30 -1.01
N MET A 112 7.26 9.33 0.24
CA MET A 112 8.08 9.03 1.41
C MET A 112 8.59 7.59 1.37
N ARG A 113 7.71 6.62 1.07
CA ARG A 113 8.10 5.22 0.92
C ARG A 113 9.14 5.04 -0.19
N LYS A 114 8.95 5.63 -1.38
CA LYS A 114 9.94 5.57 -2.45
C LYS A 114 11.28 6.23 -2.08
N LYS A 115 11.25 7.28 -1.27
CA LYS A 115 12.46 7.94 -0.76
C LYS A 115 13.21 7.03 0.22
N GLU A 116 12.49 6.40 1.14
CA GLU A 116 13.06 5.54 2.19
C GLU A 116 13.60 4.22 1.64
N LEU A 117 13.01 3.71 0.56
CA LEU A 117 13.47 2.48 -0.11
C LEU A 117 14.83 2.62 -0.84
N LYS A 118 15.41 3.83 -0.99
CA LYS A 118 16.56 4.14 -1.90
C LYS A 118 16.24 3.77 -3.37
N PRO A 119 16.77 4.50 -4.37
CA PRO A 119 16.26 4.44 -5.74
C PRO A 119 16.44 3.03 -6.32
N GLU A 120 15.37 2.47 -6.85
CA GLU A 120 15.45 1.39 -7.82
C GLU A 120 16.40 1.85 -8.93
N ILE A 121 17.56 1.21 -9.00
CA ILE A 121 18.41 1.24 -10.17
C ILE A 121 17.53 0.69 -11.31
N PRO A 122 17.43 1.37 -12.47
CA PRO A 122 16.58 0.91 -13.55
C PRO A 122 16.96 -0.53 -13.93
N GLY A 123 16.06 -1.49 -13.69
CA GLY A 123 16.29 -2.90 -13.99
C GLY A 123 15.64 -3.90 -13.02
N ASP A 124 15.32 -3.52 -11.79
CA ASP A 124 14.73 -4.43 -10.81
C ASP A 124 13.23 -4.18 -10.59
N TYR A 125 12.43 -5.24 -10.70
CA TYR A 125 10.99 -5.21 -10.43
C TYR A 125 10.71 -4.95 -8.94
N THR A 126 9.87 -3.97 -8.64
CA THR A 126 9.28 -3.72 -7.30
C THR A 126 8.64 -4.99 -6.74
N SER A 127 8.53 -5.13 -5.41
CA SER A 127 7.78 -6.24 -4.77
C SER A 127 6.32 -6.33 -5.27
N TYR A 128 5.71 -5.19 -5.64
CA TYR A 128 4.38 -5.13 -6.22
C TYR A 128 4.34 -5.64 -7.67
N GLN A 129 5.35 -5.32 -8.48
CA GLN A 129 5.48 -5.86 -9.84
C GLN A 129 5.71 -7.37 -9.81
N LYS A 130 6.47 -7.89 -8.83
CA LYS A 130 6.61 -9.34 -8.61
C LYS A 130 5.27 -10.00 -8.26
N LEU A 131 4.49 -9.40 -7.36
CA LEU A 131 3.13 -9.84 -7.02
C LEU A 131 2.16 -9.84 -8.21
N CYS A 132 2.31 -8.89 -9.15
CA CYS A 132 1.51 -8.87 -10.38
C CYS A 132 1.95 -9.95 -11.38
N MET A 133 3.27 -10.20 -11.52
CA MET A 133 3.81 -11.21 -12.43
C MET A 133 3.50 -12.65 -11.99
N GLU A 134 3.45 -12.91 -10.67
CA GLU A 134 3.04 -14.23 -10.15
C GLU A 134 1.58 -14.56 -10.49
N LYS A 135 0.69 -13.55 -10.55
CA LYS A 135 -0.71 -13.77 -10.96
C LYS A 135 -0.86 -14.12 -12.44
N GLU A 136 0.00 -13.59 -13.30
CA GLU A 136 0.00 -13.91 -14.74
C GLU A 136 0.60 -15.30 -15.02
N THR A 137 1.55 -15.75 -14.19
CA THR A 137 2.20 -17.08 -14.35
C THR A 137 1.30 -18.24 -13.93
N ILE A 138 0.33 -18.00 -13.04
CA ILE A 138 -0.61 -19.03 -12.53
C ILE A 138 -1.84 -19.19 -13.45
N SER A 139 -2.00 -18.36 -14.47
CA SER A 139 -3.10 -18.46 -15.47
C SER A 139 -2.68 -19.10 -16.80
N GLN A 140 -1.54 -19.81 -16.84
CA GLN A 140 -1.13 -20.67 -17.96
C GLN A 140 -1.09 -22.13 -17.52
#